data_AF-A0A2S0KB86-F1
#
_entry.id   AF-A0A2S0KB86-F1
#
_cell.length_a   1.000
_cell.length_b   1.000
_cell.length_c   1.000
_cell.angle_alpha   90.00
_cell.angle_beta   90.00
_cell.angle_gamma   90.00
#
_symmetry.space_group_name_H-M   'P 1'
#
loop_
_entity.id
_entity.type
_entity.pdbx_description
1 polymer ?
#
loop_
_entity_poly.entity_id
_entity_poly.type
_entity_poly.pdbx_seq_one_letter_code
_entity_poly.pdbx_strand_id
1 'polypeptide(L)'
;MLLTPVDHPLPPPQRRIPGDILLPGHPQLEQEIVWVFPQLAQTPLSPEVVRRCVIHCWDWAMGAAGHRAAVAAASGDPSRRQVEAAAVAEHLWRIVEEMGANPPAEPALLAARLDQHADLFGPADATSFAAVQWGRRAEFRLAEERGPEAWRADTHTRARYSSFAAMNELDIEFFHARAERQIDFYATHAFDIAAVWHGTPTTTQLQHEAARRQRNATLLNVGAGALHLGAGAVSGVGAGFRAYGNWREARAAGAYRAAKTRYLNRSAHNRRY
;
A
#
# COMPACT_ATOMS: atom_id res chain seq x y z
N MET A 1 1.79 28.89 -3.83
CA MET A 1 2.07 28.46 -5.21
C MET A 1 1.36 27.13 -5.41
N LEU A 2 0.22 27.14 -6.08
CA LEU A 2 -0.48 25.93 -6.50
C LEU A 2 0.27 25.39 -7.72
N LEU A 3 0.85 24.19 -7.61
CA LEU A 3 1.39 23.49 -8.77
C LEU A 3 0.19 23.07 -9.62
N THR A 4 0.01 23.70 -10.77
CA THR A 4 -0.92 23.23 -11.79
C THR A 4 -0.49 21.83 -12.21
N PRO A 5 -1.37 20.81 -12.17
CA PRO A 5 -1.03 19.48 -12.63
C PRO A 5 -0.63 19.58 -14.10
N VAL A 6 0.58 19.12 -14.41
CA VAL A 6 1.01 18.98 -15.80
C VAL A 6 0.25 17.77 -16.33
N ASP A 7 -0.74 18.02 -17.19
CA ASP A 7 -1.43 17.00 -17.98
C ASP A 7 -0.42 16.40 -18.96
N HIS A 8 0.45 15.53 -18.47
CA HIS A 8 1.16 14.61 -19.33
C HIS A 8 0.16 13.56 -19.78
N PRO A 9 -0.16 13.47 -21.09
CA PRO A 9 -0.97 12.36 -21.57
C PRO A 9 -0.24 11.07 -21.18
N LEU A 10 -0.92 10.21 -20.42
CA LEU A 10 -0.40 8.89 -20.11
C LEU A 10 -0.05 8.21 -21.44
N PRO A 11 1.09 7.50 -21.52
CA PRO A 11 1.38 6.71 -22.71
C PRO A 11 0.18 5.79 -22.99
N PRO A 12 -0.16 5.56 -24.28
CA PRO A 12 -1.23 4.63 -24.61
C PRO A 12 -0.96 3.29 -23.91
N PRO A 13 -1.99 2.65 -23.34
CA PRO A 13 -1.79 1.38 -22.67
C PRO A 13 -1.07 0.43 -23.62
N GLN A 14 0.08 -0.08 -23.17
CA GLN A 14 0.80 -1.09 -23.95
C GLN A 14 -0.11 -2.30 -24.06
N ARG A 15 -0.54 -2.64 -25.28
CA ARG A 15 -1.34 -3.83 -25.52
C ARG A 15 -0.56 -5.06 -25.07
N ARG A 16 -1.20 -5.97 -24.34
CA ARG A 16 -0.63 -7.28 -24.03
C ARG A 16 -0.31 -8.01 -25.34
N ILE A 17 0.88 -8.57 -25.36
CA ILE A 17 1.36 -9.38 -26.47
C ILE A 17 0.73 -10.77 -26.31
N PRO A 18 0.11 -11.32 -27.37
CA PRO A 18 -0.39 -12.70 -27.39
C PRO A 18 0.64 -13.74 -26.97
N GLY A 19 0.17 -14.79 -26.29
CA GLY A 19 1.03 -15.82 -25.69
C GLY A 19 1.84 -16.64 -26.69
N ASP A 20 1.30 -16.88 -27.89
CA ASP A 20 1.97 -17.56 -29.00
C ASP A 20 3.17 -16.78 -29.55
N ILE A 21 3.11 -15.44 -29.48
CA ILE A 21 4.22 -14.55 -29.80
C ILE A 21 5.26 -14.55 -28.67
N LEU A 22 4.81 -14.59 -27.41
CA LEU A 22 5.69 -14.58 -26.24
C LEU A 22 6.46 -15.89 -26.05
N LEU A 23 5.81 -17.02 -26.33
CA LEU A 23 6.35 -18.38 -26.14
C LEU A 23 6.10 -19.24 -27.39
N PRO A 24 6.79 -18.98 -28.51
CA PRO A 24 6.58 -19.72 -29.75
C PRO A 24 6.94 -21.20 -29.58
N GLY A 25 6.02 -22.09 -29.97
CA GLY A 25 6.22 -23.54 -29.91
C GLY A 25 5.99 -24.19 -28.54
N HIS A 26 5.68 -23.42 -27.50
CA HIS A 26 5.28 -23.95 -26.19
C HIS A 26 3.85 -24.53 -26.21
N PRO A 27 3.48 -25.38 -25.23
CA PRO A 27 2.10 -25.83 -25.07
C PRO A 27 1.10 -24.67 -24.95
N GLN A 28 -0.12 -24.88 -25.46
CA GLN A 28 -1.16 -23.84 -25.46
C GLN A 28 -1.45 -23.28 -24.06
N LEU A 29 -1.50 -24.13 -23.03
CA LEU A 29 -1.74 -23.69 -21.66
C LEU A 29 -0.66 -22.72 -21.17
N GLU A 30 0.60 -22.96 -21.51
CA GLU A 30 1.73 -22.09 -21.15
C GLU A 30 1.61 -20.73 -21.84
N GLN A 31 1.23 -20.72 -23.12
CA GLN A 31 0.96 -19.50 -23.89
C GLN A 31 -0.19 -18.70 -23.26
N GLU A 32 -1.30 -19.35 -22.89
CA GLU A 32 -2.43 -18.70 -22.23
C GLU A 32 -2.02 -18.12 -20.87
N ILE A 33 -1.22 -18.85 -20.09
CA ILE A 33 -0.69 -18.39 -18.79
C ILE A 33 0.10 -17.10 -18.96
N VAL A 34 1.04 -17.04 -19.92
CA VAL A 34 1.85 -15.83 -20.11
C VAL A 34 1.05 -14.70 -20.76
N TRP A 35 -0.03 -14.98 -21.47
CA TRP A 35 -0.88 -13.92 -22.00
C TRP A 35 -1.63 -13.18 -20.86
N VAL A 36 -2.16 -13.94 -19.90
CA VAL A 36 -2.83 -13.40 -18.70
C VAL A 36 -1.80 -12.86 -17.69
N PHE A 37 -0.62 -13.47 -17.59
CA PHE A 37 0.46 -13.08 -16.69
C PHE A 37 1.81 -12.88 -17.43
N PRO A 38 1.99 -11.79 -18.20
CA PRO A 38 3.17 -11.55 -19.04
C PRO A 38 4.50 -11.57 -18.31
N GLN A 39 4.51 -11.22 -17.01
CA GLN A 39 5.68 -11.31 -16.17
C GLN A 39 6.26 -12.73 -16.06
N LEU A 40 5.49 -13.77 -16.39
CA LEU A 40 5.92 -15.15 -16.38
C LEU A 40 6.63 -15.59 -17.66
N ALA A 41 6.64 -14.78 -18.73
CA ALA A 41 7.21 -15.16 -20.03
C ALA A 41 8.70 -15.51 -19.99
N GLN A 42 9.45 -14.96 -19.01
CA GLN A 42 10.88 -15.22 -18.84
C GLN A 42 11.19 -16.26 -17.76
N THR A 43 10.16 -16.85 -17.13
CA THR A 43 10.33 -17.80 -16.03
C THR A 43 9.94 -19.20 -16.49
N PRO A 44 10.72 -20.25 -16.17
CA PRO A 44 10.27 -21.62 -16.37
C PRO A 44 8.94 -21.85 -15.65
N LEU A 45 7.87 -22.07 -16.41
CA LEU A 45 6.55 -22.26 -15.84
C LEU A 45 6.54 -23.55 -15.01
N SER A 46 5.90 -23.50 -13.85
CA SER A 46 5.59 -24.63 -13.00
C SER A 46 4.35 -24.28 -12.17
N PRO A 47 3.61 -25.26 -11.63
CA PRO A 47 2.45 -24.97 -10.80
C PRO A 47 2.77 -24.01 -9.64
N GLU A 48 3.93 -24.17 -8.99
CA GLU A 48 4.39 -23.30 -7.89
C GLU A 48 4.67 -21.86 -8.35
N VAL A 49 5.23 -21.68 -9.56
CA VAL A 49 5.47 -20.35 -10.15
C VAL A 49 4.15 -19.65 -10.44
N VAL A 50 3.20 -20.36 -11.06
CA VAL A 50 1.85 -19.83 -11.35
C VAL A 50 1.15 -19.48 -10.03
N ARG A 51 1.18 -20.36 -9.03
CA ARG A 51 0.59 -20.14 -7.71
C ARG A 51 1.07 -18.85 -7.07
N ARG A 52 2.39 -18.63 -7.00
CA ARG A 52 2.97 -17.41 -6.42
C ARG A 52 2.52 -16.16 -7.16
N CYS A 53 2.49 -16.22 -8.49
CA CYS A 53 1.99 -15.14 -9.31
C CYS A 53 0.52 -14.83 -9.00
N VAL A 54 -0.33 -15.85 -8.94
CA VAL A 54 -1.75 -15.72 -8.61
C VAL A 54 -1.96 -15.10 -7.23
N ILE A 55 -1.16 -15.49 -6.23
CA ILE A 55 -1.21 -14.89 -4.88
C ILE A 55 -0.82 -13.41 -4.92
N HIS A 56 0.24 -13.04 -5.65
CA HIS A 56 0.61 -11.63 -5.81
C HIS A 56 -0.46 -10.83 -6.56
N CYS A 57 -1.09 -11.42 -7.58
CA CYS A 57 -2.20 -10.80 -8.27
C CYS A 57 -3.41 -10.60 -7.36
N TRP A 58 -3.69 -11.56 -6.47
CA TRP A 58 -4.73 -11.45 -5.46
C TRP A 58 -4.42 -10.32 -4.47
N ASP A 59 -3.17 -10.22 -3.99
CA ASP A 59 -2.73 -9.14 -3.09
C ASP A 59 -2.89 -7.77 -3.72
N TRP A 60 -2.50 -7.66 -4.98
CA TRP A 60 -2.63 -6.42 -5.72
C TRP A 60 -4.10 -6.05 -5.92
N ALA A 61 -4.96 -7.01 -6.31
CA ALA A 61 -6.38 -6.77 -6.53
C ALA A 61 -7.11 -6.35 -5.25
N MET A 62 -6.86 -7.03 -4.14
CA MET A 62 -7.40 -6.66 -2.83
C MET A 62 -6.86 -5.33 -2.33
N GLY A 63 -5.57 -5.05 -2.56
CA GLY A 63 -4.96 -3.77 -2.20
C GLY A 63 -5.56 -2.58 -2.97
N ALA A 64 -5.78 -2.75 -4.27
CA ALA A 64 -6.46 -1.76 -5.10
C ALA A 64 -7.92 -1.56 -4.66
N ALA A 65 -8.64 -2.63 -4.33
CA ALA A 65 -9.99 -2.57 -3.78
C ALA A 65 -10.04 -1.80 -2.45
N GLY A 66 -9.11 -2.11 -1.55
CA GLY A 66 -8.99 -1.47 -0.24
C GLY A 66 -8.71 0.03 -0.35
N HIS A 67 -7.76 0.43 -1.19
CA HIS A 67 -7.49 1.84 -1.45
C HIS A 67 -8.72 2.58 -1.96
N ARG A 68 -9.44 2.00 -2.92
CA ARG A 68 -10.65 2.62 -3.48
C ARG A 68 -11.78 2.72 -2.48
N ALA A 69 -12.02 1.66 -1.70
CA ALA A 69 -13.01 1.65 -0.65
C ALA A 69 -12.71 2.76 0.37
N ALA A 70 -11.45 2.90 0.79
CA ALA A 70 -11.01 3.94 1.72
C ALA A 70 -11.25 5.35 1.16
N VAL A 71 -10.83 5.61 -0.09
CA VAL A 71 -11.01 6.91 -0.76
C VAL A 71 -12.49 7.22 -0.97
N ALA A 72 -13.31 6.23 -1.35
CA ALA A 72 -14.74 6.41 -1.58
C ALA A 72 -15.54 6.63 -0.28
N ALA A 73 -15.14 5.99 0.82
CA ALA A 73 -15.79 6.14 2.11
C ALA A 73 -15.46 7.47 2.80
N ALA A 74 -14.35 8.11 2.43
CA ALA A 74 -13.82 9.26 3.14
C ALA A 74 -14.69 10.51 3.03
N SER A 75 -15.10 11.02 4.18
CA SER A 75 -15.81 12.29 4.33
C SER A 75 -14.88 13.48 4.62
N GLY A 76 -13.63 13.19 4.99
CA GLY A 76 -12.67 14.19 5.48
C GLY A 76 -12.93 14.64 6.92
N ASP A 77 -13.94 14.09 7.60
CA ASP A 77 -14.28 14.39 8.99
C ASP A 77 -13.67 13.36 9.96
N PRO A 78 -12.71 13.74 10.83
CA PRO A 78 -12.11 12.82 11.79
C PRO A 78 -13.08 12.20 12.80
N SER A 79 -14.27 12.77 12.98
CA SER A 79 -15.31 12.21 13.87
C SER A 79 -16.00 10.98 13.28
N ARG A 80 -15.96 10.81 11.95
CA ARG A 80 -16.64 9.73 11.22
C ARG A 80 -15.76 8.51 10.97
N ARG A 81 -14.51 8.51 11.44
CA ARG A 81 -13.51 7.45 11.19
C ARG A 81 -14.02 6.02 11.44
N GLN A 82 -14.78 5.81 12.51
CA GLN A 82 -15.33 4.47 12.82
C GLN A 82 -16.37 4.01 11.79
N VAL A 83 -17.21 4.93 11.31
CA VAL A 83 -18.24 4.65 10.28
C VAL A 83 -17.56 4.37 8.94
N GLU A 84 -16.54 5.15 8.59
CA GLU A 84 -15.75 4.96 7.38
C GLU A 84 -15.02 3.61 7.39
N ALA A 85 -14.40 3.25 8.51
CA ALA A 85 -13.75 1.95 8.69
C ALA A 85 -14.74 0.77 8.52
N ALA A 86 -15.94 0.87 9.09
CA ALA A 86 -16.97 -0.14 8.93
C ALA A 86 -17.44 -0.29 7.47
N ALA A 87 -17.65 0.82 6.77
CA ALA A 87 -18.06 0.82 5.36
C ALA A 87 -16.98 0.21 4.44
N VAL A 88 -15.70 0.50 4.72
CA VAL A 88 -14.58 -0.12 4.02
C VAL A 88 -14.55 -1.63 4.25
N ALA A 89 -14.67 -2.06 5.52
CA ALA A 89 -14.65 -3.47 5.86
C ALA A 89 -15.80 -4.25 5.19
N GLU A 90 -17.03 -3.71 5.27
CA GLU A 90 -18.20 -4.29 4.62
C GLU A 90 -18.01 -4.41 3.10
N HIS A 91 -17.51 -3.34 2.46
CA HIS A 91 -17.27 -3.35 1.02
C HIS A 91 -16.29 -4.45 0.60
N LEU A 92 -15.19 -4.62 1.35
CA LEU A 92 -14.16 -5.59 1.02
C LEU A 92 -14.59 -7.02 1.32
N TRP A 93 -15.33 -7.26 2.40
CA TRP A 93 -15.89 -8.59 2.68
C TRP A 93 -16.85 -9.04 1.59
N ARG A 94 -17.70 -8.13 1.10
CA ARG A 94 -18.58 -8.40 -0.04
C ARG A 94 -17.81 -8.81 -1.29
N ILE A 95 -16.68 -8.16 -1.59
CA ILE A 95 -15.81 -8.58 -2.71
C ILE A 95 -15.31 -10.01 -2.49
N VAL A 96 -14.81 -10.34 -1.29
CA VAL A 96 -14.30 -11.67 -0.96
C VAL A 96 -15.38 -12.75 -1.14
N GLU A 97 -16.62 -12.46 -0.75
CA GLU A 97 -17.77 -13.35 -0.96
C GLU A 97 -18.11 -13.52 -2.45
N GLU A 98 -18.16 -12.41 -3.20
CA GLU A 98 -18.51 -12.40 -4.63
C GLU A 98 -17.43 -13.05 -5.52
N MET A 99 -16.16 -13.06 -5.08
CA MET A 99 -15.05 -13.71 -5.79
C MET A 99 -15.28 -15.22 -6.02
N GLY A 100 -16.10 -15.87 -5.19
CA GLY A 100 -16.46 -17.28 -5.36
C GLY A 100 -17.49 -17.55 -6.46
N ALA A 101 -18.23 -16.53 -6.90
CA ALA A 101 -19.45 -16.70 -7.70
C ALA A 101 -19.25 -16.54 -9.21
N ASN A 102 -18.18 -15.88 -9.67
CA ASN A 102 -18.02 -15.55 -11.09
C ASN A 102 -17.12 -16.58 -11.82
N PRO A 103 -17.67 -17.38 -12.76
CA PRO A 103 -16.88 -18.30 -13.56
C PRO A 103 -15.91 -17.53 -14.48
N PRO A 104 -14.77 -18.14 -14.86
CA PRO A 104 -13.71 -17.43 -15.56
C PRO A 104 -14.13 -16.99 -16.96
N ALA A 105 -13.68 -15.80 -17.36
CA ALA A 105 -13.70 -15.36 -18.75
C ALA A 105 -12.67 -16.15 -19.59
N GLU A 106 -12.90 -16.26 -20.89
CA GLU A 106 -11.91 -16.81 -21.82
C GLU A 106 -10.57 -16.06 -21.71
N PRO A 107 -9.41 -16.73 -21.81
CA PRO A 107 -8.09 -16.11 -21.57
C PRO A 107 -7.85 -14.86 -22.43
N ALA A 108 -8.23 -14.91 -23.72
CA ALA A 108 -8.09 -13.78 -24.63
C ALA A 108 -8.96 -12.58 -24.23
N LEU A 109 -10.22 -12.84 -23.84
CA LEU A 109 -11.14 -11.81 -23.35
C LEU A 109 -10.65 -11.23 -22.02
N LEU A 110 -10.15 -12.08 -21.14
CA LEU A 110 -9.58 -11.70 -19.86
C LEU A 110 -8.35 -10.81 -20.04
N ALA A 111 -7.42 -11.19 -20.91
CA ALA A 111 -6.23 -10.41 -21.23
C ALA A 111 -6.61 -9.05 -21.84
N ALA A 112 -7.56 -9.03 -22.78
CA ALA A 112 -8.05 -7.78 -23.38
C ALA A 112 -8.71 -6.84 -22.35
N ARG A 113 -9.44 -7.39 -21.37
CA ARG A 113 -10.00 -6.59 -20.27
C ARG A 113 -8.90 -6.07 -19.34
N LEU A 114 -7.90 -6.89 -19.00
CA LEU A 114 -6.78 -6.46 -18.17
C LEU A 114 -5.98 -5.31 -18.79
N ASP A 115 -5.89 -5.23 -20.13
CA ASP A 115 -5.27 -4.11 -20.85
C ASP A 115 -6.02 -2.78 -20.72
N GLN A 116 -7.35 -2.85 -20.61
CA GLN A 116 -8.21 -1.67 -20.54
C GLN A 116 -8.21 -1.02 -19.14
N HIS A 117 -7.69 -1.72 -18.13
CA HIS A 117 -7.78 -1.32 -16.72
C HIS A 117 -6.42 -1.02 -16.06
N ALA A 118 -5.39 -0.69 -16.85
CA ALA A 118 -4.07 -0.29 -16.36
C ALA A 118 -4.08 1.16 -15.81
N ASP A 119 -4.45 1.33 -14.54
CA ASP A 119 -4.35 2.61 -13.82
C ASP A 119 -3.52 2.41 -12.53
N LEU A 120 -2.86 3.47 -12.05
CA LEU A 120 -1.85 3.47 -10.96
C LEU A 120 -2.40 2.84 -9.66
N PHE A 121 -3.72 2.90 -9.49
CA PHE A 121 -4.51 2.12 -8.55
C PHE A 121 -5.84 1.69 -9.20
N GLY A 122 -5.83 1.25 -10.46
CA GLY A 122 -6.99 1.00 -11.35
C GLY A 122 -8.17 0.26 -10.69
N PRO A 123 -9.40 0.30 -11.27
CA PRO A 123 -10.57 -0.30 -10.63
C PRO A 123 -10.20 -1.68 -10.15
N ALA A 124 -10.56 -1.98 -8.89
CA ALA A 124 -10.71 -3.36 -8.47
C ALA A 124 -11.84 -3.92 -9.33
N ASP A 125 -11.48 -4.22 -10.56
CA ASP A 125 -12.40 -4.65 -11.57
C ASP A 125 -12.55 -6.14 -11.37
N ALA A 126 -13.77 -6.62 -11.54
CA ALA A 126 -14.10 -8.04 -11.49
C ALA A 126 -13.12 -8.86 -12.36
N THR A 127 -12.55 -8.25 -13.40
CA THR A 127 -11.49 -8.80 -14.24
C THR A 127 -10.23 -9.24 -13.47
N SER A 128 -9.73 -8.47 -12.50
CA SER A 128 -8.52 -8.84 -11.73
C SER A 128 -8.76 -10.07 -10.86
N PHE A 129 -9.93 -10.13 -10.23
CA PHE A 129 -10.35 -11.29 -9.45
C PHE A 129 -10.67 -12.50 -10.35
N ALA A 130 -11.26 -12.27 -11.53
CA ALA A 130 -11.44 -13.29 -12.55
C ALA A 130 -10.09 -13.87 -13.03
N ALA A 131 -9.05 -13.03 -13.14
CA ALA A 131 -7.70 -13.47 -13.48
C ALA A 131 -7.09 -14.36 -12.39
N VAL A 132 -7.30 -14.03 -11.11
CA VAL A 132 -6.91 -14.91 -9.99
C VAL A 132 -7.59 -16.27 -10.12
N GLN A 133 -8.92 -16.29 -10.29
CA GLN A 133 -9.67 -17.56 -10.39
C GLN A 133 -9.28 -18.38 -11.62
N TRP A 134 -9.09 -17.72 -12.76
CA TRP A 134 -8.57 -18.35 -13.97
C TRP A 134 -7.17 -18.93 -13.73
N GLY A 135 -6.27 -18.16 -13.11
CA GLY A 135 -4.90 -18.57 -12.82
C GLY A 135 -4.82 -19.78 -11.89
N ARG A 136 -5.74 -19.91 -10.92
CA ARG A 136 -5.84 -21.11 -10.07
C ARG A 136 -6.22 -22.36 -10.88
N ARG A 137 -7.12 -22.24 -11.86
CA ARG A 137 -7.45 -23.34 -12.77
C ARG A 137 -6.28 -23.67 -13.69
N ALA A 138 -5.57 -22.66 -14.18
CA ALA A 138 -4.39 -22.85 -15.00
C ALA A 138 -3.25 -23.54 -14.21
N GLU A 139 -3.03 -23.15 -12.95
CA GLU A 139 -2.12 -23.85 -12.02
C GLU A 139 -2.48 -25.34 -11.90
N PHE A 140 -3.76 -25.64 -11.65
CA PHE A 140 -4.23 -27.01 -11.51
C PHE A 140 -4.02 -27.82 -12.80
N ARG A 141 -4.45 -27.29 -13.96
CA ARG A 141 -4.26 -27.96 -15.26
C ARG A 141 -2.78 -28.18 -15.57
N LEU A 142 -1.92 -27.22 -15.26
CA LEU A 142 -0.47 -27.35 -15.45
C LEU A 142 0.11 -28.45 -14.57
N ALA A 143 -0.43 -28.65 -13.37
CA ALA A 143 -0.02 -29.74 -12.48
C ALA A 143 -0.47 -31.12 -13.01
N GLU A 144 -1.69 -31.21 -13.57
CA GLU A 144 -2.22 -32.42 -14.21
C GLU A 144 -1.40 -32.80 -15.44
N GLU A 145 -1.12 -31.85 -16.35
CA GLU A 145 -0.38 -32.10 -17.59
C GLU A 145 1.06 -32.58 -17.34
N ARG A 146 1.69 -32.09 -16.27
CA ARG A 146 3.11 -32.37 -16.00
C ARG A 146 3.36 -33.59 -15.11
N GLY A 147 2.35 -34.04 -14.38
CA GLY A 147 2.48 -35.16 -13.44
C GLY A 147 3.33 -34.82 -12.20
N PRO A 148 3.20 -35.63 -11.13
CA PRO A 148 3.89 -35.43 -9.85
C PRO A 148 5.41 -35.50 -9.93
N GLU A 149 5.97 -36.08 -10.99
CA GLU A 149 7.42 -36.15 -11.19
C GLU A 149 8.05 -34.78 -11.51
N ALA A 150 7.26 -33.84 -12.05
CA ALA A 150 7.73 -32.55 -12.54
C ALA A 150 7.66 -31.41 -11.50
N TRP A 151 7.11 -31.66 -10.31
CA TRP A 151 6.95 -30.65 -9.26
C TRP A 151 7.23 -31.23 -7.86
N ARG A 152 7.42 -30.36 -6.85
CA ARG A 152 7.76 -30.78 -5.48
C ARG A 152 6.64 -31.63 -4.88
N ALA A 153 6.85 -32.95 -4.82
CA ALA A 153 5.83 -33.92 -4.40
C ALA A 153 5.79 -34.15 -2.87
N ASP A 154 5.73 -33.09 -2.07
CA ASP A 154 5.40 -33.26 -0.65
C ASP A 154 3.92 -33.71 -0.48
N THR A 155 3.56 -34.17 0.72
CA THR A 155 2.21 -34.70 0.99
C THR A 155 1.14 -33.64 0.79
N HIS A 156 1.42 -32.39 1.14
CA HIS A 156 0.48 -31.28 1.00
C HIS A 156 0.22 -30.94 -0.47
N THR A 157 1.27 -30.87 -1.28
CA THR A 157 1.21 -30.56 -2.72
C THR A 157 0.52 -31.68 -3.49
N ARG A 158 0.75 -32.95 -3.10
CA ARG A 158 0.01 -34.09 -3.63
C ARG A 158 -1.48 -34.04 -3.27
N ALA A 159 -1.82 -33.71 -2.03
CA ALA A 159 -3.22 -33.56 -1.63
C ALA A 159 -3.90 -32.42 -2.39
N ARG A 160 -3.22 -31.28 -2.54
CA ARG A 160 -3.69 -30.10 -3.29
C ARG A 160 -4.06 -30.44 -4.72
N TYR A 161 -3.18 -31.11 -5.46
CA TYR A 161 -3.41 -31.41 -6.87
C TYR A 161 -4.17 -32.72 -7.11
N SER A 162 -4.75 -33.33 -6.07
CA SER A 162 -5.62 -34.51 -6.23
C SER A 162 -6.95 -34.18 -6.94
N SER A 163 -7.43 -32.94 -6.78
CA SER A 163 -8.58 -32.39 -7.49
C SER A 163 -8.61 -30.87 -7.36
N PHE A 164 -9.29 -30.19 -8.28
CA PHE A 164 -9.52 -28.74 -8.15
C PHE A 164 -10.33 -28.39 -6.89
N ALA A 165 -11.22 -29.29 -6.45
CA ALA A 165 -11.97 -29.13 -5.20
C ALA A 165 -11.03 -29.14 -3.98
N ALA A 166 -10.10 -30.10 -3.90
CA ALA A 166 -9.10 -30.17 -2.83
C ALA A 166 -8.17 -28.94 -2.83
N MET A 167 -7.76 -28.47 -4.01
CA MET A 167 -7.00 -27.22 -4.13
C MET A 167 -7.77 -26.03 -3.56
N ASN A 168 -9.09 -25.93 -3.81
CA ASN A 168 -9.94 -24.89 -3.26
C ASN A 168 -10.10 -24.99 -1.76
N GLU A 169 -10.40 -26.18 -1.24
CA GLU A 169 -10.57 -26.42 0.19
C GLU A 169 -9.31 -26.07 0.99
N LEU A 170 -8.12 -26.44 0.50
CA LEU A 170 -6.85 -26.12 1.17
C LEU A 170 -6.45 -24.64 1.04
N ASP A 171 -6.89 -23.95 -0.01
CA ASP A 171 -6.56 -22.54 -0.21
C ASP A 171 -7.56 -21.58 0.43
N ILE A 172 -8.83 -21.97 0.62
CA ILE A 172 -9.88 -21.04 1.02
C ILE A 172 -9.60 -20.43 2.38
N GLU A 173 -9.15 -21.24 3.35
CA GLU A 173 -8.77 -20.75 4.68
C GLU A 173 -7.58 -19.80 4.62
N PHE A 174 -6.60 -20.09 3.77
CA PHE A 174 -5.45 -19.23 3.55
C PHE A 174 -5.87 -17.87 2.96
N PHE A 175 -6.70 -17.87 1.92
CA PHE A 175 -7.19 -16.62 1.31
C PHE A 175 -8.10 -15.85 2.27
N HIS A 176 -8.92 -16.53 3.07
CA HIS A 176 -9.80 -15.90 4.05
C HIS A 176 -8.99 -15.22 5.18
N ALA A 177 -8.05 -15.94 5.80
CA ALA A 177 -7.18 -15.37 6.83
C ALA A 177 -6.29 -14.24 6.30
N ARG A 178 -5.96 -14.27 5.01
CA ARG A 178 -5.23 -13.20 4.33
C ARG A 178 -6.12 -11.99 4.05
N ALA A 179 -7.37 -12.23 3.62
CA ALA A 179 -8.38 -11.20 3.42
C ALA A 179 -8.65 -10.44 4.71
N GLU A 180 -8.87 -11.16 5.82
CA GLU A 180 -9.12 -10.57 7.14
C GLU A 180 -8.03 -9.56 7.53
N ARG A 181 -6.74 -9.93 7.38
CA ARG A 181 -5.63 -9.02 7.69
C ARG A 181 -5.59 -7.78 6.80
N GLN A 182 -5.87 -7.94 5.50
CA GLN A 182 -5.90 -6.79 4.59
C GLN A 182 -7.10 -5.89 4.87
N ILE A 183 -8.26 -6.47 5.14
CA ILE A 183 -9.49 -5.75 5.48
C ILE A 183 -9.28 -4.94 6.75
N ASP A 184 -8.74 -5.55 7.81
CA ASP A 184 -8.42 -4.86 9.05
C ASP A 184 -7.45 -3.69 8.84
N PHE A 185 -6.38 -3.91 8.05
CA PHE A 185 -5.44 -2.85 7.70
C PHE A 185 -6.11 -1.68 6.97
N TYR A 186 -6.88 -1.96 5.92
CA TYR A 186 -7.52 -0.92 5.11
C TYR A 186 -8.62 -0.19 5.88
N ALA A 187 -9.41 -0.90 6.69
CA ALA A 187 -10.44 -0.30 7.53
C ALA A 187 -9.80 0.61 8.60
N THR A 188 -8.76 0.13 9.28
CA THR A 188 -8.05 0.87 10.33
C THR A 188 -7.37 2.13 9.79
N HIS A 189 -6.86 2.09 8.55
CA HIS A 189 -6.12 3.19 7.94
C HIS A 189 -6.92 3.98 6.89
N ALA A 190 -8.22 3.73 6.78
CA ALA A 190 -9.07 4.33 5.73
C ALA A 190 -8.94 5.86 5.68
N PHE A 191 -9.02 6.52 6.85
CA PHE A 191 -8.90 7.97 6.96
C PHE A 191 -7.53 8.48 6.49
N ASP A 192 -6.44 7.84 6.91
CA ASP A 192 -5.09 8.29 6.58
C ASP A 192 -4.77 8.05 5.10
N ILE A 193 -5.25 6.95 4.53
CA ILE A 193 -5.14 6.65 3.09
C ILE A 193 -5.84 7.75 2.28
N ALA A 194 -7.09 8.07 2.64
CA ALA A 194 -7.84 9.12 1.98
C ALA A 194 -7.23 10.52 2.20
N ALA A 195 -6.70 10.79 3.39
CA ALA A 195 -6.05 12.06 3.69
C ALA A 195 -4.80 12.27 2.81
N VAL A 196 -3.96 11.25 2.66
CA VAL A 196 -2.82 11.29 1.74
C VAL A 196 -3.29 11.49 0.30
N TRP A 197 -4.35 10.80 -0.13
CA TRP A 197 -4.90 10.91 -1.48
C TRP A 197 -5.43 12.31 -1.79
N HIS A 198 -6.17 12.92 -0.86
CA HIS A 198 -6.76 14.24 -1.03
C HIS A 198 -5.84 15.40 -0.66
N GLY A 199 -4.62 15.12 -0.19
CA GLY A 199 -3.69 16.14 0.29
C GLY A 199 -4.17 16.85 1.56
N THR A 200 -4.97 16.17 2.40
CA THR A 200 -5.44 16.68 3.69
C THR A 200 -4.60 16.12 4.85
N PRO A 201 -4.64 16.73 6.05
CA PRO A 201 -3.82 16.29 7.15
C PRO A 201 -4.16 14.87 7.64
N THR A 202 -3.16 14.01 7.77
CA THR A 202 -3.32 12.66 8.36
C THR A 202 -3.55 12.74 9.87
N THR A 203 -3.97 11.63 10.48
CA THR A 203 -4.17 11.49 11.92
C THR A 203 -2.92 11.92 12.70
N THR A 204 -1.73 11.47 12.26
CA THR A 204 -0.45 11.86 12.88
C THR A 204 -0.20 13.36 12.78
N GLN A 205 -0.51 13.98 11.64
CA GLN A 205 -0.35 15.43 11.45
C GLN A 205 -1.31 16.21 12.34
N LEU A 206 -2.59 15.80 12.42
CA LEU A 206 -3.60 16.41 13.29
C LEU A 206 -3.19 16.33 14.77
N GLN A 207 -2.66 15.18 15.22
CA GLN A 207 -2.16 15.01 16.59
C GLN A 207 -0.96 15.93 16.87
N HIS A 208 -0.02 16.06 15.93
CA HIS A 208 1.10 16.97 16.06
C HIS A 208 0.68 18.44 16.13
N GLU A 209 -0.32 18.85 15.35
CA GLU A 209 -0.89 20.19 15.40
C GLU A 209 -1.59 20.47 16.73
N ALA A 210 -2.40 19.53 17.23
CA ALA A 210 -3.05 19.65 18.53
C ALA A 210 -2.03 19.79 19.67
N ALA A 211 -0.98 18.96 19.67
CA ALA A 211 0.10 19.05 20.64
C ALA A 211 0.87 20.37 20.57
N ARG A 212 1.07 20.93 19.37
CA ARG A 212 1.67 22.28 19.20
C ARG A 212 0.76 23.36 19.78
N ARG A 213 -0.54 23.31 19.51
CA ARG A 213 -1.53 24.27 20.05
C ARG A 213 -1.58 24.22 21.58
N GLN A 214 -1.61 23.03 22.16
CA GLN A 214 -1.61 22.86 23.62
C GLN A 214 -0.33 23.44 24.25
N ARG A 215 0.84 23.14 23.68
CA ARG A 215 2.11 23.73 24.16
C ARG A 215 2.11 25.26 24.08
N ASN A 216 1.62 25.84 22.97
CA ASN A 216 1.55 27.29 22.82
C ASN A 216 0.59 27.92 23.82
N ALA A 217 -0.57 27.30 24.08
CA ALA A 217 -1.51 27.77 25.10
C ALA A 217 -0.89 27.73 26.51
N THR A 218 -0.16 26.67 26.85
CA THR A 218 0.58 26.59 28.12
C THR A 218 1.63 27.70 28.24
N LEU A 219 2.42 27.95 27.19
CA LEU A 219 3.42 29.02 27.19
C LEU A 219 2.80 30.41 27.34
N LEU A 220 1.67 30.67 26.67
CA LEU A 220 0.94 31.94 26.81
C LEU A 220 0.36 32.11 28.22
N ASN A 221 -0.21 31.06 28.81
CA ASN A 221 -0.74 31.12 30.18
C ASN A 221 0.36 31.32 31.24
N VAL A 222 1.52 30.67 31.07
CA VAL A 222 2.68 30.90 31.94
C VAL A 222 3.25 32.31 31.76
N GLY A 223 3.32 32.80 30.51
CA GLY A 223 3.75 34.17 30.21
C GLY A 223 2.81 35.24 30.77
N ALA A 224 1.49 35.01 30.70
CA ALA A 224 0.48 35.88 31.29
C ALA A 224 0.52 35.86 32.82
N GLY A 225 0.71 34.68 33.44
CA GLY A 225 0.88 34.55 34.90
C GLY A 225 2.17 35.21 35.41
N ALA A 226 3.27 35.13 34.66
CA ALA A 226 4.53 35.80 34.98
C ALA A 226 4.44 37.33 34.84
N LEU A 227 3.65 37.84 33.88
CA LEU A 227 3.37 39.27 33.74
C LEU A 227 2.46 39.80 34.87
N HIS A 228 1.51 39.00 35.37
CA HIS A 228 0.67 39.40 36.50
C HIS A 228 1.43 39.42 37.83
N LEU A 229 2.36 38.50 38.05
CA LEU A 229 3.26 38.53 39.22
C LEU A 229 4.39 39.57 39.09
N GLY A 230 4.73 39.99 37.87
CA GLY A 230 5.74 41.01 37.58
C GLY A 230 5.30 42.45 37.84
N ALA A 231 3.99 42.74 37.88
CA ALA A 231 3.47 44.07 38.17
C ALA A 231 3.65 44.51 39.65
N GLY A 232 4.03 43.60 40.54
CA GLY A 232 4.35 43.89 41.95
C GLY A 232 5.84 44.00 42.28
N ALA A 233 6.75 43.76 41.34
CA ALA A 233 8.19 43.61 41.62
C ALA A 233 9.10 44.38 40.64
N VAL A 234 8.63 45.52 40.12
CA VAL A 234 9.44 46.38 39.23
C VAL A 234 10.38 47.27 40.05
N SER A 235 11.41 46.67 40.64
CA SER A 235 12.62 47.41 41.06
C SER A 235 13.94 46.61 40.94
N GLY A 236 13.92 45.33 40.54
CA GLY A 236 15.14 44.49 40.49
C GLY A 236 15.50 43.80 39.15
N VAL A 237 14.65 43.86 38.12
CA VAL A 237 14.75 42.93 36.95
C VAL A 237 15.78 43.35 35.88
N GLY A 238 16.37 44.54 35.99
CA GLY A 238 17.34 45.06 35.00
C GLY A 238 18.64 44.24 34.84
N ALA A 239 19.02 43.45 35.85
CA ALA A 239 20.26 42.66 35.82
C ALA A 239 20.09 41.26 35.22
N GLY A 240 18.93 40.62 35.38
CA GLY A 240 18.68 39.25 34.92
C GLY A 240 18.50 39.12 33.40
N PHE A 241 17.91 40.14 32.76
CA PHE A 241 17.64 40.10 31.31
C PHE A 241 18.93 40.16 30.47
N ARG A 242 19.98 40.87 30.94
CA ARG A 242 21.29 40.85 30.27
C ARG A 242 22.00 39.51 30.42
N ALA A 243 21.85 38.83 31.56
CA ALA A 243 22.44 37.51 31.77
C ALA A 243 21.75 36.43 30.90
N TYR A 244 20.43 36.51 30.70
CA TYR A 244 19.69 35.54 29.89
C TYR A 244 19.93 35.73 28.37
N GLY A 245 20.10 36.97 27.91
CA GLY A 245 20.51 37.28 26.54
C GLY A 245 21.88 36.70 26.20
N ASN A 246 22.88 36.94 27.07
CA ASN A 246 24.24 36.44 26.88
C ASN A 246 24.32 34.90 26.93
N TRP A 247 23.49 34.23 27.73
CA TRP A 247 23.46 32.76 27.78
C TRP A 247 22.81 32.13 26.54
N ARG A 248 21.75 32.74 25.99
CA ARG A 248 21.14 32.28 24.73
C ARG A 248 22.09 32.42 23.54
N GLU A 249 22.82 33.52 23.46
CA GLU A 249 23.82 33.73 22.41
C GLU A 249 25.00 32.74 22.55
N ALA A 250 25.48 32.49 23.77
CA ALA A 250 26.52 31.48 24.01
C ALA A 250 26.07 30.05 23.64
N ARG A 251 24.81 29.69 23.91
CA ARG A 251 24.25 28.36 23.59
C ARG A 251 23.98 28.18 22.09
N ALA A 252 23.52 29.23 21.42
CA ALA A 252 23.35 29.23 19.96
C ALA A 252 24.71 29.13 19.25
N ALA A 253 25.74 29.85 19.74
CA ALA A 253 27.09 29.77 19.22
C ALA A 253 27.75 28.40 19.45
N GLY A 254 27.46 27.74 20.59
CA GLY A 254 27.90 26.38 20.89
C GLY A 254 27.22 25.33 20.01
N ALA A 255 25.90 25.43 19.82
CA ALA A 255 25.14 24.54 18.95
C ALA A 255 25.56 24.67 17.48
N TYR A 256 25.81 25.89 17.02
CA TYR A 256 26.30 26.16 15.67
C TYR A 256 27.71 25.57 15.44
N ARG A 257 28.64 25.72 16.40
CA ARG A 257 29.97 25.09 16.33
C ARG A 257 29.88 23.57 16.28
N ALA A 258 29.03 22.95 17.10
CA ALA A 258 28.83 21.50 17.11
C ALA A 258 28.24 20.98 15.78
N ALA A 259 27.27 21.70 15.20
CA ALA A 259 26.69 21.36 13.90
C ALA A 259 27.71 21.51 12.76
N LYS A 260 28.52 22.59 12.77
CA LYS A 260 29.57 22.83 11.77
C LYS A 260 30.65 21.75 11.81
N THR A 261 31.09 21.31 12.99
CA THR A 261 32.08 20.22 13.13
C THR A 261 31.53 18.88 12.62
N ARG A 262 30.26 18.55 12.89
CA ARG A 262 29.63 17.32 12.35
C ARG A 262 29.53 17.36 10.83
N TYR A 263 29.17 18.51 10.25
CA TYR A 263 29.10 18.69 8.81
C TYR A 263 30.48 18.52 8.16
N LEU A 264 31.51 19.15 8.73
CA LEU A 264 32.88 19.04 8.21
C LEU A 264 33.43 17.61 8.30
N ASN A 265 33.21 16.91 9.42
CA ASN A 265 33.63 15.50 9.57
C ASN A 265 32.90 14.56 8.59
N ARG A 266 31.61 14.81 8.31
CA ARG A 266 30.84 14.05 7.32
C ARG A 266 31.33 14.31 5.90
N SER A 267 31.70 15.55 5.60
CA SER A 267 32.26 15.93 4.29
C SER A 267 33.67 15.38 4.06
N ALA A 268 34.46 15.14 5.11
CA ALA A 268 35.77 14.51 5.02
C ALA A 268 35.68 12.99 4.84
N HIS A 269 34.67 12.34 5.44
CA HIS A 269 34.42 10.91 5.28
C HIS A 269 33.98 10.56 3.84
N ASN A 270 33.12 11.38 3.23
CA ASN A 270 32.66 11.20 1.86
C ASN A 270 33.70 11.55 0.77
N ARG A 271 34.91 12.00 1.13
CA ARG A 271 36.01 12.22 0.16
C ARG A 271 37.05 11.10 0.17
N ARG A 272 36.88 10.09 1.03
CA ARG A 272 37.78 8.93 1.15
C ARG A 272 37.19 7.63 0.60
N TYR A 273 35.97 7.70 0.08
CA TYR A 273 35.25 6.65 -0.66
C TYR A 273 34.73 7.28 -1.94
#